data_AF-A0A1H9J2Z7-F1
#
_entry.id   AF-A0A1H9J2Z7-F1
#
_cell.length_a   1.000
_cell.length_b   1.000
_cell.length_c   1.000
_cell.angle_alpha   90.00
_cell.angle_beta   90.00
_cell.angle_gamma   90.00
#
_symmetry.space_group_name_H-M   'P 1'
#
loop_
_entity.id
_entity.type
_entity.pdbx_description
1 polymer ?
#
loop_
_entity_poly.entity_id
_entity_poly.type
_entity_poly.pdbx_seq_one_letter_code
_entity_poly.pdbx_strand_id
1 'polypeptide(L)'
;MVGWGVTEIFSFTETDPDSLGATWGPLRLHRLAWRPGCDLPALLDEWESRLTYPGDTDTAAMVTLPSHADVLPLVHRGFAPLTVIAERLAGRSPAPRPSGVDVRAATRADLDVAVELNLHTVRYDAAFGMVTERPNTAEHLRTALAEVLERDHEAMWLAVDGDTPVGMIYVDMPQDAGWMERFASARPFAYLAHLGVRPDVRGTGAGSALVAHAHSVLDDAGVASTLLHHALPNPRSTPFWYSNGYRPRWTVWVRRPALRAPTGVSSQPERPSET
;
A
#
# COMPACT_ATOMS: atom_id res chain seq x y z
N MET A 1 -2.47 -14.31 -13.87
CA MET A 1 -3.81 -14.66 -13.34
C MET A 1 -3.66 -15.77 -12.29
N VAL A 2 -3.51 -15.40 -11.02
CA VAL A 2 -3.41 -16.36 -9.90
C VAL A 2 -4.74 -16.30 -9.16
N GLY A 3 -5.48 -17.40 -9.15
CA GLY A 3 -6.77 -17.50 -8.48
C GLY A 3 -6.60 -17.51 -6.97
N TRP A 4 -7.02 -16.44 -6.29
CA TRP A 4 -6.97 -16.35 -4.82
C TRP A 4 -8.28 -16.83 -4.19
N GLY A 5 -8.56 -18.12 -4.33
CA GLY A 5 -9.47 -18.82 -3.42
C GLY A 5 -8.73 -19.12 -2.12
N VAL A 6 -8.52 -18.13 -1.26
CA VAL A 6 -7.84 -18.36 0.03
C VAL A 6 -8.85 -18.91 1.04
N THR A 7 -9.02 -20.23 1.00
CA THR A 7 -9.75 -21.00 2.03
C THR A 7 -8.89 -21.23 3.27
N GLU A 8 -7.58 -21.03 3.18
CA GLU A 8 -6.64 -21.29 4.27
C GLU A 8 -6.48 -20.06 5.17
N ILE A 9 -6.61 -20.25 6.50
CA ILE A 9 -6.46 -19.19 7.51
C ILE A 9 -5.01 -18.71 7.58
N PHE A 10 -4.04 -19.60 7.36
CA PHE A 10 -2.61 -19.28 7.33
C PHE A 10 -2.04 -19.65 5.98
N SER A 11 -1.28 -18.75 5.37
CA SER A 11 -0.61 -19.02 4.10
C SER A 11 0.82 -18.51 4.10
N PHE A 12 1.65 -19.09 3.24
CA PHE A 12 3.00 -18.64 2.96
C PHE A 12 3.14 -18.36 1.47
N THR A 13 3.86 -17.30 1.10
CA THR A 13 4.12 -16.96 -0.30
C THR A 13 5.56 -16.52 -0.45
N GLU A 14 6.24 -17.07 -1.46
CA GLU A 14 7.49 -16.53 -1.97
C GLU A 14 7.21 -15.74 -3.24
N THR A 15 7.64 -14.48 -3.25
CA THR A 15 7.57 -13.59 -4.40
C THR A 15 8.85 -13.76 -5.19
N ASP A 16 8.72 -13.91 -6.51
CA ASP A 16 9.87 -13.93 -7.40
C ASP A 16 10.69 -12.63 -7.22
N PRO A 17 11.98 -12.71 -6.83
CA PRO A 17 12.84 -11.53 -6.73
C PRO A 17 12.93 -10.74 -8.03
N ASP A 18 12.66 -11.40 -9.17
CA ASP A 18 12.59 -10.78 -10.48
C ASP A 18 11.18 -10.37 -10.92
N SER A 19 10.37 -9.88 -9.99
CA SER A 19 9.03 -9.35 -10.27
C SER A 19 8.79 -7.99 -9.65
N LEU A 20 7.88 -7.20 -10.24
CA LEU A 20 7.43 -5.94 -9.66
C LEU A 20 6.83 -6.13 -8.24
N GLY A 21 6.21 -7.28 -7.97
CA GLY A 21 5.64 -7.60 -6.67
C GLY A 21 6.66 -7.52 -5.53
N ALA A 22 7.93 -7.83 -5.83
CA ALA A 22 9.01 -7.77 -4.86
C ALA A 22 9.29 -6.34 -4.38
N THR A 23 8.98 -5.30 -5.17
CA THR A 23 9.15 -3.89 -4.75
C THR A 23 8.20 -3.52 -3.61
N TRP A 24 7.01 -4.12 -3.57
CA TRP A 24 5.90 -3.71 -2.69
C TRP A 24 5.83 -4.50 -1.37
N GLY A 25 6.82 -5.34 -1.08
CA GLY A 25 6.84 -6.14 0.14
C GLY A 25 8.07 -7.02 0.29
N PRO A 26 8.11 -7.83 1.36
CA PRO A 26 9.14 -8.83 1.54
C PRO A 26 9.03 -9.96 0.50
N LEU A 27 10.16 -10.61 0.18
CA LEU A 27 10.17 -11.77 -0.70
C LEU A 27 9.38 -12.94 -0.11
N ARG A 28 9.46 -13.15 1.20
CA ARG A 28 8.74 -14.24 1.89
C ARG A 28 7.70 -13.67 2.83
N LEU A 29 6.45 -14.07 2.64
CA LEU A 29 5.33 -13.50 3.38
C LEU A 29 4.46 -14.58 3.99
N HIS A 30 4.46 -14.64 5.32
CA HIS A 30 3.47 -15.37 6.09
C HIS A 30 2.24 -14.48 6.24
N ARG A 31 1.05 -15.00 5.94
CA ARG A 31 -0.22 -14.28 6.10
C ARG A 31 -1.15 -15.02 7.04
N LEU A 32 -1.86 -14.25 7.85
CA LEU A 32 -3.04 -14.69 8.61
C LEU A 32 -4.26 -14.00 8.00
N ALA A 33 -5.15 -14.79 7.40
CA ALA A 33 -6.41 -14.34 6.82
C ALA A 33 -7.51 -14.33 7.90
N TRP A 34 -7.55 -13.26 8.70
CA TRP A 34 -8.56 -13.10 9.75
C TRP A 34 -9.95 -12.81 9.16
N ARG A 35 -11.00 -13.33 9.82
CA ARG A 35 -12.40 -13.07 9.48
C ARG A 35 -13.17 -12.62 10.73
N PRO A 36 -14.22 -11.80 10.57
CA PRO A 36 -15.10 -11.43 11.68
C PRO A 36 -15.61 -12.66 12.44
N GLY A 37 -15.55 -12.59 13.78
CA GLY A 37 -15.96 -13.67 14.67
C GLY A 37 -14.87 -14.68 15.04
N CYS A 38 -13.70 -14.64 14.41
CA CYS A 38 -12.56 -15.47 14.81
C CYS A 38 -11.82 -14.90 16.04
N ASP A 39 -11.43 -15.78 16.96
CA ASP A 39 -10.57 -15.46 18.11
C ASP A 39 -9.15 -15.13 17.62
N LEU A 40 -8.86 -13.84 17.49
CA LEU A 40 -7.57 -13.36 17.00
C LEU A 40 -6.41 -13.78 17.91
N PRO A 41 -6.46 -13.62 19.25
CA PRO A 41 -5.44 -14.17 20.14
C PRO A 41 -5.10 -15.65 19.89
N ALA A 42 -6.11 -16.52 19.83
CA ALA A 42 -5.89 -17.96 19.62
C ALA A 42 -5.25 -18.25 18.25
N LEU A 43 -5.71 -17.56 17.20
CA LEU A 43 -5.13 -17.70 15.86
C LEU A 43 -3.67 -17.21 15.81
N LEU A 44 -3.34 -16.12 16.52
CA LEU A 44 -1.97 -15.63 16.59
C LEU A 44 -1.06 -16.64 17.30
N ASP A 45 -1.53 -17.26 18.39
CA ASP A 45 -0.76 -18.29 19.12
C ASP A 45 -0.51 -19.53 18.27
N GLU A 46 -1.52 -19.98 17.52
CA GLU A 46 -1.34 -21.08 16.57
C GLU A 46 -0.34 -20.70 15.46
N TRP A 47 -0.43 -19.46 14.96
CA TRP A 47 0.41 -18.99 13.86
C TRP A 47 1.89 -18.88 14.23
N GLU A 48 2.22 -18.50 15.46
CA GLU A 48 3.61 -18.39 15.94
C GLU A 48 4.43 -19.67 15.68
N SER A 49 3.80 -20.84 15.85
CA SER A 49 4.46 -22.13 15.60
C SER A 49 4.89 -22.33 14.15
N ARG A 50 4.26 -21.62 13.21
CA ARG A 50 4.46 -21.71 11.76
C ARG A 50 5.43 -20.67 11.20
N LEU A 51 5.89 -19.73 12.03
CA LEU A 51 6.83 -18.69 11.61
C LEU A 51 8.28 -19.20 11.63
N THR A 52 9.12 -18.57 10.80
CA THR A 52 10.52 -18.95 10.58
C THR A 52 11.45 -18.53 11.72
N TYR A 53 12.60 -19.19 11.82
CA TYR A 53 13.68 -18.89 12.78
C TYR A 53 14.58 -17.73 12.26
N PRO A 54 15.27 -16.96 13.13
CA PRO A 54 16.08 -15.80 12.73
C PRO A 54 17.12 -16.05 11.62
N GLY A 55 17.29 -15.06 10.75
CA GLY A 55 18.37 -14.97 9.77
C GLY A 55 18.04 -14.18 8.50
N ASP A 56 16.77 -14.12 8.12
CA ASP A 56 16.32 -13.47 6.87
C ASP A 56 15.44 -12.24 7.14
N THR A 57 15.96 -11.07 6.78
CA THR A 57 15.29 -9.77 6.91
C THR A 57 14.26 -9.50 5.82
N ASP A 58 14.27 -10.27 4.73
CA ASP A 58 13.30 -10.19 3.62
C ASP A 58 12.10 -11.13 3.82
N THR A 59 11.73 -11.31 5.09
CA THR A 59 10.55 -12.06 5.54
C THR A 59 9.60 -11.13 6.30
N ALA A 60 8.28 -11.33 6.21
CA ALA A 60 7.36 -10.74 7.18
C ALA A 60 6.18 -11.65 7.52
N ALA A 61 5.63 -11.43 8.72
CA ALA A 61 4.32 -11.91 9.11
C ALA A 61 3.33 -10.76 8.96
N MET A 62 2.22 -10.98 8.23
CA MET A 62 1.22 -9.97 7.93
C MET A 62 -0.21 -10.42 8.24
N VAL A 63 -0.99 -9.53 8.85
CA VAL A 63 -2.42 -9.69 9.05
C VAL A 63 -3.13 -8.40 8.68
N THR A 64 -4.29 -8.52 8.02
CA THR A 64 -5.12 -7.36 7.67
C THR A 64 -6.40 -7.40 8.50
N LEU A 65 -6.65 -6.34 9.27
CA LEU A 65 -7.82 -6.22 10.13
C LEU A 65 -8.64 -4.99 9.75
N PRO A 66 -9.95 -4.94 10.04
CA PRO A 66 -10.69 -3.69 10.02
C PRO A 66 -9.99 -2.65 10.91
N SER A 67 -9.88 -1.40 10.47
CA SER A 67 -9.12 -0.38 11.20
C SER A 67 -9.70 -0.02 12.58
N HIS A 68 -10.91 -0.48 12.90
CA HIS A 68 -11.57 -0.30 14.20
C HIS A 68 -11.50 -1.54 15.10
N ALA A 69 -10.82 -2.61 14.69
CA ALA A 69 -10.68 -3.82 15.49
C ALA A 69 -9.85 -3.58 16.76
N ASP A 70 -9.97 -4.47 17.75
CA ASP A 70 -9.03 -4.52 18.88
C ASP A 70 -7.67 -5.06 18.41
N VAL A 71 -6.62 -4.28 18.65
CA VAL A 71 -5.27 -4.51 18.14
C VAL A 71 -4.26 -4.81 19.24
N LEU A 72 -4.66 -4.78 20.52
CA LEU A 72 -3.77 -5.12 21.63
C LEU A 72 -3.09 -6.49 21.47
N PRO A 73 -3.78 -7.55 20.98
CA PRO A 73 -3.13 -8.84 20.74
C PRO A 73 -1.96 -8.79 19.74
N LEU A 74 -2.02 -7.88 18.76
CA LEU A 74 -0.98 -7.66 17.76
C LEU A 74 0.20 -6.87 18.34
N VAL A 75 -0.09 -5.80 19.09
CA VAL A 75 0.92 -4.97 19.75
C VAL A 75 1.76 -5.82 20.72
N HIS A 76 1.12 -6.66 21.55
CA HIS A 76 1.82 -7.56 22.47
C HIS A 76 2.72 -8.59 21.75
N ARG A 77 2.47 -8.87 20.47
CA ARG A 77 3.28 -9.76 19.63
C ARG A 77 4.21 -9.01 18.68
N GLY A 78 4.42 -7.70 18.87
CA GLY A 78 5.39 -6.93 18.12
C GLY A 78 5.02 -6.63 16.67
N PHE A 79 3.73 -6.67 16.33
CA PHE A 79 3.25 -6.17 15.04
C PHE A 79 3.13 -4.65 15.08
N ALA A 80 3.56 -4.00 14.00
CA ALA A 80 3.36 -2.58 13.77
C ALA A 80 2.35 -2.36 12.64
N PRO A 81 1.52 -1.30 12.71
CA PRO A 81 0.62 -0.94 11.62
C PRO A 81 1.41 -0.18 10.54
N LEU A 82 1.62 -0.79 9.38
CA LEU A 82 2.49 -0.20 8.34
C LEU A 82 1.71 0.36 7.15
N THR A 83 0.58 -0.25 6.78
CA THR A 83 -0.20 0.17 5.62
C THR A 83 -1.67 0.26 5.97
N VAL A 84 -2.36 1.26 5.42
CA VAL A 84 -3.81 1.41 5.51
C VAL A 84 -4.40 1.23 4.12
N ILE A 85 -5.48 0.46 4.04
CA ILE A 85 -6.40 0.47 2.91
C ILE A 85 -7.49 1.47 3.27
N ALA A 86 -7.46 2.61 2.59
CA ALA A 86 -8.39 3.70 2.80
C ALA A 86 -9.40 3.77 1.66
N GLU A 87 -10.60 4.24 1.96
CA GLU A 87 -11.70 4.30 1.01
C GLU A 87 -12.31 5.70 0.99
N ARG A 88 -12.53 6.23 -0.22
CA ARG A 88 -13.33 7.43 -0.50
C ARG A 88 -14.62 7.00 -1.17
N LEU A 89 -15.76 7.31 -0.56
CA LEU A 89 -17.07 7.16 -1.22
C LEU A 89 -17.37 8.35 -2.12
N ALA A 90 -18.10 8.10 -3.21
CA ALA A 90 -18.61 9.09 -4.14
C ALA A 90 -19.54 10.12 -3.48
N GLY A 91 -19.84 11.20 -4.20
CA GLY A 91 -20.75 12.26 -3.73
C GLY A 91 -20.12 13.19 -2.68
N ARG A 92 -18.81 13.06 -2.45
CA ARG A 92 -18.04 14.07 -1.71
C ARG A 92 -17.69 15.20 -2.65
N SER A 93 -17.92 16.44 -2.22
CA SER A 93 -17.47 17.60 -2.97
C SER A 93 -15.96 17.47 -3.26
N PRO A 94 -15.53 17.50 -4.53
CA PRO A 94 -14.13 17.47 -4.85
C PRO A 94 -13.45 18.67 -4.18
N ALA A 95 -12.22 18.46 -3.69
CA ALA A 95 -11.44 19.56 -3.16
C ALA A 95 -11.24 20.61 -4.27
N PRO A 96 -11.31 21.91 -3.96
CA PRO A 96 -11.01 22.94 -4.94
C PRO A 96 -9.64 22.71 -5.57
N ARG A 97 -9.60 22.69 -6.90
CA ARG A 97 -8.34 22.52 -7.62
C ARG A 97 -7.44 23.73 -7.37
N PRO A 98 -6.20 23.56 -6.90
CA PRO A 98 -5.25 24.66 -6.76
C PRO A 98 -5.04 25.36 -8.11
N SER A 99 -5.02 26.69 -8.11
CA SER A 99 -4.71 27.49 -9.29
C SER A 99 -3.23 27.37 -9.64
N GLY A 100 -2.91 27.39 -10.94
CA GLY A 100 -1.51 27.44 -11.42
C GLY A 100 -0.83 26.08 -11.56
N VAL A 101 -1.57 24.98 -11.49
CA VAL A 101 -1.06 23.64 -11.86
C VAL A 101 -1.92 23.05 -12.97
N ASP A 102 -1.30 22.88 -14.12
CA ASP A 102 -1.92 22.20 -15.25
C ASP A 102 -1.85 20.69 -15.06
N VAL A 103 -2.92 20.00 -15.46
CA VAL A 103 -3.02 18.54 -15.39
C VAL A 103 -3.47 18.08 -16.76
N ARG A 104 -2.74 17.13 -17.33
CA ARG A 104 -3.02 16.53 -18.62
C ARG A 104 -2.93 15.02 -18.56
N ALA A 105 -3.57 14.33 -19.49
CA ALA A 105 -3.36 12.90 -19.69
C ALA A 105 -1.89 12.61 -20.00
N ALA A 106 -1.38 11.51 -19.45
CA ALA A 106 -0.09 10.97 -19.82
C ALA A 106 -0.20 10.26 -21.18
N THR A 107 0.90 10.30 -21.94
CA THR A 107 1.03 9.64 -23.23
C THR A 107 2.19 8.64 -23.19
N ARG A 108 2.34 7.82 -24.25
CA ARG A 108 3.48 6.91 -24.36
C ARG A 108 4.84 7.62 -24.29
N ALA A 109 4.91 8.88 -24.73
CA ALA A 109 6.12 9.69 -24.65
C ALA A 109 6.51 10.04 -23.20
N ASP A 110 5.58 9.93 -22.26
CA ASP A 110 5.80 10.24 -20.85
C ASP A 110 6.31 9.04 -20.02
N LEU A 111 6.52 7.86 -20.64
CA LEU A 111 6.89 6.64 -19.91
C LEU A 111 8.13 6.81 -19.01
N ASP A 112 9.18 7.46 -19.53
CA ASP A 112 10.41 7.70 -18.77
C ASP A 112 10.16 8.56 -17.53
N VAL A 113 9.33 9.60 -17.68
CA VAL A 113 8.92 10.50 -16.61
C VAL A 113 8.04 9.77 -15.60
N ALA A 114 7.12 8.92 -16.06
CA ALA A 114 6.25 8.12 -15.19
C ALA A 114 7.06 7.18 -14.31
N VAL A 115 8.08 6.51 -14.88
CA VAL A 115 9.02 5.65 -14.12
C VAL A 115 9.81 6.46 -13.10
N GLU A 116 10.34 7.63 -13.48
CA GLU A 116 11.07 8.52 -12.57
C GLU A 116 10.21 8.95 -11.37
N LEU A 117 8.99 9.43 -11.63
CA LEU A 117 8.04 9.86 -10.60
C LEU A 117 7.64 8.72 -9.66
N ASN A 118 7.48 7.52 -10.21
CA ASN A 118 7.15 6.34 -9.41
C ASN A 118 8.32 5.94 -8.50
N LEU A 119 9.55 5.96 -9.02
CA LEU A 119 10.76 5.70 -8.23
C LEU A 119 10.97 6.69 -7.08
N HIS A 120 10.62 7.96 -7.25
CA HIS A 120 10.65 8.93 -6.14
C HIS A 120 9.74 8.53 -4.98
N THR A 121 8.60 7.90 -5.28
CA THR A 121 7.67 7.40 -4.27
C THR A 121 8.19 6.11 -3.66
N VAL A 122 8.67 5.16 -4.45
CA VAL A 122 9.28 3.91 -3.96
C VAL A 122 10.40 4.21 -2.96
N ARG A 123 11.33 5.09 -3.34
CA ARG A 123 12.47 5.51 -2.50
C ARG A 123 12.03 6.17 -1.21
N TYR A 124 11.02 7.01 -1.29
CA TYR A 124 10.49 7.69 -0.11
C TYR A 124 9.77 6.72 0.83
N ASP A 125 8.96 5.81 0.27
CA ASP A 125 8.18 4.86 1.06
C ASP A 125 9.00 3.67 1.59
N ALA A 126 10.17 3.39 1.01
CA ALA A 126 11.10 2.38 1.53
C ALA A 126 11.52 2.66 2.98
N ALA A 127 11.51 3.93 3.41
CA ALA A 127 11.80 4.33 4.79
C ALA A 127 10.70 3.91 5.80
N PHE A 128 9.54 3.42 5.33
CA PHE A 128 8.38 3.08 6.16
C PHE A 128 8.15 1.57 6.34
N GLY A 129 9.10 0.74 5.90
CA GLY A 129 9.22 -0.67 6.31
C GLY A 129 8.50 -1.70 5.44
N MET A 130 7.59 -1.28 4.56
CA MET A 130 6.92 -2.20 3.62
C MET A 130 7.59 -2.27 2.26
N VAL A 131 7.78 -1.12 1.63
CA VAL A 131 8.39 -1.01 0.30
C VAL A 131 9.88 -1.33 0.37
N THR A 132 10.42 -1.96 -0.67
CA THR A 132 11.85 -2.25 -0.78
C THR A 132 12.27 -1.97 -2.23
N GLU A 133 13.06 -0.92 -2.46
CA GLU A 133 13.67 -0.70 -3.78
C GLU A 133 14.64 -1.84 -4.08
N ARG A 134 14.54 -2.41 -5.28
CA ARG A 134 15.38 -3.51 -5.76
C ARG A 134 16.07 -3.12 -7.06
N PRO A 135 17.20 -3.76 -7.42
CA PRO A 135 17.96 -3.41 -8.64
C PRO A 135 17.12 -3.38 -9.93
N ASN A 136 16.11 -4.24 -10.03
CA ASN A 136 15.20 -4.39 -11.16
C ASN A 136 13.89 -3.57 -11.04
N THR A 137 13.71 -2.78 -9.98
CA THR A 137 12.45 -2.03 -9.75
C THR A 137 12.13 -1.08 -10.89
N ALA A 138 13.12 -0.37 -11.43
CA ALA A 138 12.91 0.58 -12.51
C ALA A 138 12.46 -0.09 -13.82
N GLU A 139 13.02 -1.27 -14.13
CA GLU A 139 12.68 -2.06 -15.31
C GLU A 139 11.25 -2.60 -15.21
N HIS A 140 10.92 -3.21 -14.07
CA HIS A 140 9.57 -3.75 -13.83
C HIS A 140 8.49 -2.67 -13.77
N LEU A 141 8.81 -1.49 -13.21
CA LEU A 141 7.92 -0.33 -13.28
C LEU A 141 7.71 0.15 -14.71
N ARG A 142 8.76 0.17 -15.54
CA ARG A 142 8.64 0.56 -16.95
C ARG A 142 7.68 -0.35 -17.69
N THR A 143 7.78 -1.68 -17.52
CA THR A 143 6.86 -2.63 -18.14
C THR A 143 5.43 -2.40 -17.68
N ALA A 144 5.19 -2.33 -16.37
CA ALA A 144 3.83 -2.14 -15.84
C ALA A 144 3.20 -0.80 -16.24
N LEU A 145 3.98 0.30 -16.24
CA LEU A 145 3.46 1.62 -16.63
C LEU A 145 3.24 1.73 -18.14
N ALA A 146 4.02 1.01 -18.97
CA ALA A 146 3.75 0.91 -20.39
C ALA A 146 2.40 0.23 -20.65
N GLU A 147 2.09 -0.86 -19.94
CA GLU A 147 0.77 -1.53 -20.04
C GLU A 147 -0.37 -0.59 -19.66
N VAL A 148 -0.22 0.23 -18.61
CA VAL A 148 -1.23 1.22 -18.23
C VAL A 148 -1.43 2.27 -19.31
N LEU A 149 -0.35 2.74 -19.95
CA LEU A 149 -0.40 3.73 -21.04
C LEU A 149 -0.95 3.15 -22.36
N GLU A 150 -0.99 1.84 -22.50
CA GLU A 150 -1.54 1.13 -23.67
C GLU A 150 -3.03 0.78 -23.52
N ARG A 151 -3.63 1.04 -22.35
CA ARG A 151 -5.07 0.87 -22.12
C ARG A 151 -5.87 1.78 -23.06
N ASP A 152 -7.07 1.32 -23.42
CA ASP A 152 -8.00 2.02 -24.31
C ASP A 152 -8.79 3.16 -23.61
N HIS A 153 -8.41 3.50 -22.38
CA HIS A 153 -9.05 4.50 -21.56
C HIS A 153 -8.01 5.30 -20.76
N GLU A 154 -8.32 6.57 -20.48
CA GLU A 154 -7.44 7.42 -19.67
C GLU A 154 -7.40 6.93 -18.22
N ALA A 155 -6.21 6.57 -17.77
CA ALA A 155 -5.96 6.06 -16.42
C ALA A 155 -4.79 6.77 -15.70
N MET A 156 -4.04 7.62 -16.40
CA MET A 156 -2.84 8.26 -15.89
C MET A 156 -2.79 9.73 -16.30
N TRP A 157 -2.49 10.61 -15.34
CA TRP A 157 -2.38 12.04 -15.55
C TRP A 157 -1.12 12.60 -14.90
N LEU A 158 -0.59 13.66 -15.51
CA LEU A 158 0.59 14.38 -15.06
C LEU A 158 0.22 15.79 -14.63
N ALA A 159 0.78 16.24 -13.52
CA ALA A 159 0.83 17.64 -13.15
C ALA A 159 2.03 18.26 -13.85
N VAL A 160 1.82 19.41 -14.49
CA VAL A 160 2.82 20.10 -15.29
C VAL A 160 3.01 21.51 -14.73
N ASP A 161 4.27 21.89 -14.55
CA ASP A 161 4.72 23.25 -14.26
C ASP A 161 5.44 23.78 -15.51
N GLY A 162 4.79 24.69 -16.23
CA GLY A 162 5.17 25.08 -17.59
C GLY A 162 5.13 23.89 -18.55
N ASP A 163 6.29 23.46 -19.04
CA ASP A 163 6.44 22.27 -19.89
C ASP A 163 6.99 21.05 -19.12
N THR A 164 7.25 21.18 -17.82
CA THR A 164 7.91 20.14 -17.03
C THR A 164 6.90 19.35 -16.21
N PRO A 165 6.77 18.03 -16.41
CA PRO A 165 6.01 17.19 -15.50
C PRO A 165 6.65 17.14 -14.10
N VAL A 166 5.84 17.41 -13.08
CA VAL A 166 6.27 17.51 -11.68
C VAL A 166 5.59 16.48 -10.77
N GLY A 167 4.52 15.86 -11.23
CA GLY A 167 3.81 14.81 -10.49
C GLY A 167 2.99 13.92 -11.41
N MET A 168 2.63 12.75 -10.91
CA MET A 168 1.83 11.75 -11.62
C MET A 168 0.81 11.14 -10.67
N ILE A 169 -0.38 10.87 -11.21
CA ILE A 169 -1.37 9.99 -10.61
C ILE A 169 -1.79 8.95 -11.64
N TYR A 170 -1.95 7.70 -11.22
CA TYR A 170 -2.67 6.72 -12.04
C TYR A 170 -3.61 5.85 -11.21
N VAL A 171 -4.68 5.41 -11.87
CA VAL A 171 -5.82 4.72 -11.27
C VAL A 171 -6.12 3.47 -12.08
N ASP A 172 -6.39 2.36 -11.40
CA ASP A 172 -7.06 1.23 -12.01
C ASP A 172 -8.56 1.51 -12.00
N MET A 173 -9.13 1.63 -13.21
CA MET A 173 -10.57 1.81 -13.41
C MET A 173 -11.33 0.52 -12.99
N PRO A 174 -12.67 0.54 -12.87
CA PRO A 174 -13.42 -0.61 -12.34
C PRO A 174 -13.14 -1.95 -13.01
N GLN A 175 -12.86 -1.97 -14.31
CA GLN A 175 -12.47 -3.17 -15.06
C GLN A 175 -11.10 -3.75 -14.65
N ASP A 176 -10.20 -2.93 -14.10
CA ASP A 176 -8.82 -3.30 -13.74
C ASP A 176 -8.63 -3.46 -12.22
N ALA A 177 -9.56 -2.93 -11.41
CA ALA A 177 -9.43 -2.88 -9.95
C ALA A 177 -9.89 -4.17 -9.22
N GLY A 178 -10.28 -5.23 -9.94
CA GLY A 178 -10.93 -6.42 -9.37
C GLY A 178 -10.14 -7.11 -8.25
N TRP A 179 -8.82 -7.00 -8.23
CA TRP A 179 -7.97 -7.57 -7.17
C TRP A 179 -8.21 -6.97 -5.77
N MET A 180 -8.85 -5.80 -5.68
CA MET A 180 -9.22 -5.11 -4.42
C MET A 180 -10.67 -5.36 -3.97
N GLU A 181 -11.42 -6.22 -4.67
CA GLU A 181 -12.85 -6.45 -4.47
C GLU A 181 -13.24 -6.75 -3.02
N ARG A 182 -12.44 -7.54 -2.30
CA ARG A 182 -12.71 -7.92 -0.90
C ARG A 182 -12.70 -6.74 0.09
N PHE A 183 -12.14 -5.60 -0.30
CA PHE A 183 -11.99 -4.43 0.56
C PHE A 183 -13.00 -3.32 0.25
N ALA A 184 -13.63 -3.35 -0.92
CA ALA A 184 -14.59 -2.35 -1.37
C ALA A 184 -15.91 -2.47 -0.59
N SER A 185 -16.44 -1.35 -0.11
CA SER A 185 -17.76 -1.31 0.54
C SER A 185 -18.90 -0.93 -0.41
N ALA A 186 -18.58 -0.40 -1.60
CA ALA A 186 -19.55 -0.03 -2.63
C ALA A 186 -19.02 -0.36 -4.04
N ARG A 187 -19.92 -0.44 -5.02
CA ARG A 187 -19.61 -0.74 -6.42
C ARG A 187 -20.35 0.21 -7.39
N PRO A 188 -19.82 0.47 -8.59
CA PRO A 188 -18.48 0.08 -9.05
C PRO A 188 -17.38 0.78 -8.23
N PHE A 189 -16.20 0.17 -8.11
CA PHE A 189 -15.08 0.76 -7.38
C PHE A 189 -13.84 0.86 -8.27
N ALA A 190 -13.00 1.84 -8.00
CA ALA A 190 -11.69 2.01 -8.63
C ALA A 190 -10.58 1.96 -7.59
N TYR A 191 -9.33 1.82 -8.02
CA TYR A 191 -8.17 1.80 -7.14
C TYR A 191 -7.15 2.86 -7.55
N LEU A 192 -6.91 3.86 -6.70
CA LEU A 192 -5.85 4.84 -6.90
C LEU A 192 -4.52 4.16 -6.57
N ALA A 193 -3.82 3.76 -7.63
CA ALA A 193 -2.66 2.90 -7.53
C ALA A 193 -1.37 3.66 -7.21
N HIS A 194 -1.27 4.90 -7.66
CA HIS A 194 -0.11 5.73 -7.37
C HIS A 194 -0.44 7.22 -7.39
N LEU A 195 0.19 7.96 -6.48
CA LEU A 195 0.36 9.40 -6.56
C LEU A 195 1.79 9.73 -6.13
N GLY A 196 2.53 10.39 -7.01
CA GLY A 196 3.91 10.80 -6.76
C GLY A 196 4.14 12.24 -7.23
N VAL A 197 4.93 13.00 -6.46
CA VAL A 197 5.37 14.35 -6.81
C VAL A 197 6.87 14.44 -6.56
N ARG A 198 7.60 15.08 -7.49
CA ARG A 198 9.05 15.27 -7.36
C ARG A 198 9.40 15.92 -6.02
N PRO A 199 10.51 15.52 -5.36
CA PRO A 199 10.81 15.97 -4.00
C PRO A 199 10.90 17.48 -3.80
N ASP A 200 11.43 18.19 -4.79
CA ASP A 200 11.73 19.62 -4.81
C ASP A 200 10.49 20.52 -4.95
N VAL A 201 9.39 19.98 -5.47
CA VAL A 201 8.12 20.70 -5.67
C VAL A 201 7.00 20.16 -4.78
N ARG A 202 7.32 19.43 -3.72
CA ARG A 202 6.30 19.01 -2.73
C ARG A 202 5.77 20.21 -1.94
N GLY A 203 4.47 20.19 -1.67
CA GLY A 203 3.80 21.28 -0.95
C GLY A 203 3.36 22.46 -1.82
N THR A 204 3.58 22.40 -3.14
CA THR A 204 3.14 23.44 -4.10
C THR A 204 1.69 23.30 -4.55
N GLY A 205 1.03 22.18 -4.20
CA GLY A 205 -0.34 21.88 -4.61
C GLY A 205 -0.47 20.89 -5.78
N ALA A 206 0.64 20.45 -6.41
CA ALA A 206 0.59 19.51 -7.54
C ALA A 206 -0.16 18.20 -7.22
N GLY A 207 0.10 17.60 -6.06
CA GLY A 207 -0.62 16.39 -5.62
C GLY A 207 -2.12 16.63 -5.42
N SER A 208 -2.50 17.78 -4.87
CA SER A 208 -3.91 18.15 -4.70
C SER A 208 -4.61 18.38 -6.04
N ALA A 209 -3.94 19.00 -7.02
CA ALA A 209 -4.49 19.17 -8.37
C ALA A 209 -4.73 17.83 -9.07
N LEU A 210 -3.77 16.90 -8.94
CA LEU A 210 -3.88 15.54 -9.48
C LEU A 210 -5.03 14.76 -8.86
N VAL A 211 -5.17 14.79 -7.54
CA VAL A 211 -6.25 14.09 -6.84
C VAL A 211 -7.61 14.69 -7.17
N ALA A 212 -7.73 16.02 -7.20
CA ALA A 212 -8.97 16.68 -7.60
C ALA A 212 -9.39 16.29 -9.03
N HIS A 213 -8.43 16.24 -9.96
CA HIS A 213 -8.67 15.77 -11.33
C HIS A 213 -9.12 14.31 -11.38
N ALA A 214 -8.36 13.40 -10.76
CA ALA A 214 -8.70 11.99 -10.75
C ALA A 214 -10.05 11.70 -10.07
N HIS A 215 -10.36 12.38 -8.96
CA HIS A 215 -11.67 12.24 -8.31
C HIS A 215 -12.81 12.73 -9.21
N SER A 216 -12.64 13.84 -9.94
CA SER A 216 -13.64 14.29 -10.91
C SER A 216 -13.88 13.23 -11.97
N VAL A 217 -12.83 12.68 -12.58
CA VAL A 217 -12.93 11.63 -13.60
C VAL A 217 -13.67 10.40 -13.07
N LEU A 218 -13.37 9.97 -11.84
CA LEU A 218 -14.02 8.81 -11.22
C LEU A 218 -15.48 9.09 -10.86
N ASP A 219 -15.78 10.26 -10.32
CA ASP A 219 -17.14 10.67 -9.96
C ASP A 219 -18.01 10.79 -11.24
N ASP A 220 -17.47 11.37 -12.32
CA ASP A 220 -18.13 11.49 -13.63
C ASP A 220 -18.37 10.12 -14.31
N ALA A 221 -17.48 9.16 -14.06
CA ALA A 221 -17.63 7.77 -14.51
C ALA A 221 -18.60 6.94 -13.64
N GLY A 222 -19.22 7.54 -12.62
CA GLY A 222 -20.17 6.86 -11.73
C GLY A 222 -19.52 5.84 -10.78
N VAL A 223 -18.22 5.98 -10.50
CA VAL A 223 -17.51 5.15 -9.52
C VAL A 223 -18.04 5.45 -8.12
N ALA A 224 -18.61 4.46 -7.45
CA ALA A 224 -19.19 4.61 -6.12
C ALA A 224 -18.14 4.66 -5.00
N SER A 225 -16.98 4.06 -5.21
CA SER A 225 -15.90 4.00 -4.23
C SER A 225 -14.51 4.01 -4.87
N THR A 226 -13.57 4.72 -4.26
CA THR A 226 -12.14 4.69 -4.62
C THR A 226 -11.34 4.16 -3.44
N LEU A 227 -10.60 3.09 -3.66
CA LEU A 227 -9.67 2.50 -2.69
C LEU A 227 -8.24 2.96 -2.97
N LEU A 228 -7.41 3.02 -1.92
CA LEU A 228 -5.96 3.15 -2.06
C LEU A 228 -5.23 2.47 -0.90
N HIS A 229 -3.96 2.17 -1.12
CA HIS A 229 -3.03 1.90 -0.03
C HIS A 229 -2.20 3.15 0.26
N HIS A 230 -1.94 3.42 1.54
CA HIS A 230 -0.89 4.35 1.94
C HIS A 230 -0.10 3.82 3.13
N ALA A 231 1.19 4.16 3.21
CA ALA A 231 2.00 3.91 4.39
C ALA A 231 1.44 4.73 5.58
N LEU A 232 1.06 4.07 6.66
CA LEU A 232 0.54 4.74 7.86
C LEU A 232 1.57 5.68 8.52
N PRO A 233 2.85 5.30 8.69
CA PRO A 233 3.83 6.19 9.33
C PRO A 233 4.33 7.31 8.39
N ASN A 234 3.88 7.35 7.13
CA ASN A 234 4.27 8.41 6.20
C ASN A 234 3.59 9.74 6.61
N PRO A 235 4.34 10.74 7.09
CA PRO A 235 3.78 11.96 7.67
C PRO A 235 3.20 12.90 6.60
N ARG A 236 3.46 12.65 5.32
CA ARG A 236 2.89 13.42 4.20
C ARG A 236 1.64 12.76 3.66
N SER A 237 1.70 11.45 3.44
CA SER A 237 0.66 10.66 2.79
C SER A 237 -0.59 10.52 3.66
N THR A 238 -0.44 10.14 4.93
CA THR A 238 -1.57 9.92 5.85
C THR A 238 -2.49 11.16 6.01
N PRO A 239 -2.00 12.35 6.39
CA PRO A 239 -2.87 13.52 6.50
C PRO A 239 -3.42 13.97 5.15
N PHE A 240 -2.66 13.81 4.06
CA PHE A 240 -3.10 14.17 2.71
C PHE A 240 -4.30 13.34 2.24
N TRP A 241 -4.29 12.01 2.43
CA TRP A 241 -5.42 11.19 2.01
C TRP A 241 -6.67 11.46 2.85
N TYR A 242 -6.50 11.64 4.17
CA TYR A 242 -7.63 11.93 5.06
C TYR A 242 -8.26 13.30 4.78
N SER A 243 -7.48 14.30 4.39
CA SER A 243 -8.02 15.60 3.94
C SER A 243 -8.74 15.51 2.60
N ASN A 244 -8.34 14.57 1.74
CA ASN A 244 -9.01 14.27 0.46
C ASN A 244 -10.19 13.28 0.58
N GLY A 245 -10.74 13.12 1.79
CA GLY A 245 -11.98 12.40 2.03
C GLY A 245 -11.86 10.89 2.16
N TYR A 246 -10.64 10.34 2.12
CA TYR A 246 -10.41 8.93 2.40
C TYR A 246 -10.56 8.64 3.90
N ARG A 247 -11.14 7.49 4.22
CA ARG A 247 -11.25 6.99 5.60
C ARG A 247 -10.55 5.62 5.71
N PRO A 248 -9.79 5.37 6.78
CA PRO A 248 -9.17 4.06 6.98
C PRO A 248 -10.27 3.00 7.16
N ARG A 249 -10.22 1.94 6.35
CA ARG A 249 -11.16 0.81 6.43
C ARG A 249 -10.48 -0.43 6.95
N TRP A 250 -9.28 -0.69 6.46
CA TRP A 250 -8.45 -1.81 6.88
C TRP A 250 -7.03 -1.36 7.18
N THR A 251 -6.41 -2.01 8.15
CA THR A 251 -5.02 -1.81 8.52
C THR A 251 -4.25 -3.11 8.32
N VAL A 252 -3.12 -3.01 7.63
CA VAL A 252 -2.16 -4.09 7.44
C VAL A 252 -1.12 -3.96 8.55
N TRP A 253 -1.13 -4.96 9.42
CA TRP A 253 -0.22 -5.11 10.55
C TRP A 253 0.88 -6.08 10.19
N VAL A 254 2.11 -5.70 10.51
CA VAL A 254 3.29 -6.39 10.00
C VAL A 254 4.32 -6.55 11.11
N ARG A 255 4.89 -7.74 11.19
CA ARG A 255 6.12 -8.03 11.93
C ARG A 255 7.20 -8.43 10.93
N ARG A 256 8.24 -7.60 10.82
CA ARG A 256 9.36 -7.76 9.87
C ARG A 256 10.68 -7.64 10.65
N PRO A 257 11.56 -8.68 10.68
CA PRO A 257 11.38 -9.98 10.04
C PRO A 257 10.27 -10.83 10.66
N ALA A 258 9.87 -11.91 9.98
CA ALA A 258 8.85 -12.88 10.43
C ALA A 258 9.36 -13.78 11.57
N LEU A 259 9.96 -13.18 12.61
CA LEU A 259 10.50 -13.91 13.75
C LEU A 259 9.38 -14.44 14.63
N ARG A 260 9.62 -15.57 15.30
CA ARG A 260 8.82 -16.00 16.45
C ARG A 260 9.00 -15.00 17.59
N ALA A 261 7.92 -14.68 18.30
CA ALA A 261 8.05 -13.94 19.55
C ALA A 261 8.98 -14.75 20.50
N PRO A 262 9.95 -14.12 21.19
CA PRO A 262 10.79 -14.83 22.13
C PRO A 262 9.88 -15.48 23.18
N THR A 263 9.92 -16.81 23.30
CA THR A 263 9.35 -17.49 24.45
C THR A 263 10.05 -16.92 25.68
N GLY A 264 9.28 -16.37 26.63
CA GLY A 264 9.85 -15.74 27.81
C GLY A 264 10.86 -16.67 28.48
N VAL A 265 12.15 -16.37 28.34
CA VAL A 265 13.18 -17.01 29.14
C VAL A 265 13.00 -16.42 30.53
N SER A 266 12.34 -17.16 31.41
CA SER A 266 12.44 -16.96 32.85
C SER A 266 13.88 -17.30 33.26
N SER A 267 14.84 -16.43 32.95
CA SER A 267 16.15 -16.47 33.57
C SER A 267 16.04 -15.76 34.92
N GLN A 268 15.60 -16.50 35.94
CA GLN A 268 16.00 -16.14 37.30
C GLN A 268 17.54 -16.22 37.35
N PRO A 269 18.25 -15.17 37.77
CA PRO A 269 19.68 -15.29 37.99
C PRO A 269 19.92 -16.26 39.16
N GLU A 270 20.71 -17.31 38.90
CA GLU A 270 21.22 -18.18 39.96
C GLU A 270 21.96 -17.32 41.00
N ARG A 271 21.52 -17.42 42.26
CA ARG A 271 22.27 -16.84 43.37
C ARG A 271 23.61 -17.59 43.49
N PRO A 272 24.74 -16.88 43.56
CA PRO A 272 26.01 -17.54 43.83
C PRO A 272 25.96 -18.17 45.23
N SER A 273 26.31 -19.45 45.29
CA SER A 273 26.54 -20.20 46.52
C SER A 273 27.72 -19.60 47.27
N GLU A 274 27.47 -19.09 48.47
CA GLU A 274 28.49 -18.67 49.42
C GLU A 274 29.26 -19.90 49.93
N THR A 275 30.59 -19.86 49.78
CA THR A 275 31.58 -20.57 50.60
C THR A 275 32.72 -19.62 50.89
#